data_AF-A0AAJ2GWL7-F1
#
_entry.id   AF-A0AAJ2GWL7-F1
#
_cell.length_a   1.000
_cell.length_b   1.000
_cell.length_c   1.000
_cell.angle_alpha   90.00
_cell.angle_beta   90.00
_cell.angle_gamma   90.00
#
_symmetry.space_group_name_H-M   'P 1'
#
loop_
_entity.id
_entity.type
_entity.pdbx_description
1 polymer ?
#
loop_
_entity_poly.entity_id
_entity_poly.type
_entity_poly.pdbx_seq_one_letter_code
_entity_poly.pdbx_strand_id
1 'polypeptide(L)'
;MKINGRSAAARRRAAELYAGESLPISVVKPSDQPLSLEWWQSNPQAESSGSTRHAAALTLYLEISKASKIPLPKDTFPARLDFDDETMRPDKGVVKVFLDEGLVTGCFMGAQLVFEVTTAGHRYLAQISGDPHAVPSSAPNERN
;
A
#
# COMPACT_ATOMS: atom_id res chain seq x y z
N MET A 1 9.13 11.53 -3.63
CA MET A 1 7.99 12.39 -4.03
C MET A 1 7.69 13.36 -2.91
N LYS A 2 7.61 14.67 -3.20
CA LYS A 2 7.33 15.68 -2.17
C LYS A 2 5.86 15.65 -1.75
N ILE A 3 5.62 15.45 -0.45
CA ILE A 3 4.28 15.41 0.15
C ILE A 3 4.09 16.66 1.00
N ASN A 4 2.96 17.35 0.86
CA ASN A 4 2.61 18.49 1.70
C ASN A 4 2.33 18.02 3.14
N GLY A 5 3.01 18.64 4.11
CA GLY A 5 2.81 18.40 5.53
C GLY A 5 3.88 17.52 6.17
N ARG A 6 3.62 17.18 7.44
CA ARG A 6 4.57 16.48 8.30
C ARG A 6 4.25 14.99 8.40
N SER A 7 5.29 14.17 8.57
CA SER A 7 5.16 12.72 8.75
C SER A 7 4.25 12.32 9.91
N ALA A 8 4.18 13.14 10.97
CA ALA A 8 3.32 12.91 12.13
C ALA A 8 1.83 12.80 11.75
N ALA A 9 1.38 13.54 10.73
CA ALA A 9 0.01 13.44 10.23
C ALA A 9 -0.23 12.09 9.54
N ALA A 10 0.72 11.64 8.73
CA ALA A 10 0.66 10.32 8.08
C ALA A 10 0.67 9.18 9.11
N ARG A 11 1.48 9.28 10.16
CA ARG A 11 1.50 8.30 11.27
C ARG A 11 0.19 8.27 12.05
N ARG A 12 -0.39 9.43 12.35
CA ARG A 12 -1.70 9.50 13.00
C ARG A 12 -2.77 8.85 12.14
N ARG A 13 -2.80 9.16 10.85
CA ARG A 13 -3.76 8.55 9.92
C ARG A 13 -3.58 7.04 9.80
N ALA A 14 -2.33 6.57 9.79
CA ALA A 14 -2.04 5.14 9.82
C ALA A 14 -2.61 4.45 11.07
N ALA A 15 -2.49 5.08 12.24
CA ALA A 15 -3.04 4.56 13.49
C ALA A 15 -4.58 4.59 13.55
N GLU A 16 -5.22 5.54 12.87
CA GLU A 16 -6.69 5.57 12.73
C GLU A 16 -7.21 4.44 11.82
N LEU A 17 -6.45 4.09 10.78
CA LEU A 17 -6.81 3.04 9.83
C LEU A 17 -6.47 1.63 10.33
N TYR A 18 -5.47 1.50 11.21
CA TYR A 18 -4.98 0.23 11.71
C TYR A 18 -4.49 0.33 13.15
N ALA A 19 -5.16 -0.37 14.05
CA ALA A 19 -4.87 -0.36 15.49
C ALA A 19 -3.69 -1.27 15.92
N GLY A 20 -2.98 -1.90 14.99
CA GLY A 20 -1.85 -2.76 15.32
C GLY A 20 -0.55 -2.00 15.54
N GLU A 21 0.44 -2.69 16.13
CA GLU A 21 1.68 -2.07 16.60
C GLU A 21 2.62 -1.61 15.47
N SER A 22 2.58 -2.27 14.32
CA SER A 22 3.45 -1.98 13.17
C SER A 22 2.71 -1.19 12.10
N LEU A 23 2.90 0.13 12.11
CA LEU A 23 2.34 1.03 11.10
C LEU A 23 2.83 0.64 9.69
N PRO A 24 1.97 0.74 8.66
CA PRO A 24 2.35 0.42 7.28
C PRO A 24 3.25 1.47 6.60
N ILE A 25 3.93 2.34 7.35
CA ILE A 25 4.88 3.32 6.82
C ILE A 25 6.15 3.32 7.67
N SER A 26 7.30 3.50 7.02
CA SER A 26 8.61 3.44 7.68
C SER A 26 9.49 4.60 7.26
N VAL A 27 10.35 5.06 8.17
CA VAL A 27 11.42 6.01 7.84
C VAL A 27 12.41 5.33 6.89
N VAL A 28 12.85 6.04 5.85
CA VAL A 28 13.87 5.53 4.93
C VAL A 28 15.20 5.40 5.67
N LYS A 29 15.76 4.19 5.67
CA LYS A 29 17.09 3.87 6.22
C LYS A 29 18.15 3.92 5.12
N PRO A 30 19.44 4.07 5.44
CA PRO A 30 20.52 4.09 4.45
C PRO A 30 20.60 2.84 3.55
N SER A 31 20.16 1.68 4.05
CA SER A 31 20.14 0.41 3.30
C SER A 31 18.89 0.23 2.44
N ASP A 32 17.91 1.12 2.54
CA ASP A 32 16.69 1.06 1.74
C ASP A 32 16.96 1.64 0.34
N GLN A 33 16.37 1.03 -0.68
CA GLN A 33 16.44 1.52 -2.07
C GLN A 33 15.03 1.73 -2.63
N PRO A 34 14.25 2.69 -2.08
CA PRO A 34 12.84 2.85 -2.43
C PRO A 34 12.59 3.24 -3.89
N LEU A 35 13.61 3.71 -4.61
CA LEU A 35 13.51 4.04 -6.04
C LEU A 35 13.92 2.86 -6.97
N SER A 36 14.32 1.72 -6.41
CA SER A 36 14.64 0.49 -7.15
C SER A 36 13.50 -0.50 -7.06
N LEU A 37 12.89 -0.85 -8.20
CA LEU A 37 11.83 -1.86 -8.25
C LEU A 37 12.33 -3.24 -7.78
N GLU A 38 13.56 -3.61 -8.16
CA GLU A 38 14.19 -4.87 -7.76
C GLU A 38 14.30 -4.99 -6.23
N TRP A 39 14.57 -3.88 -5.54
CA TRP A 39 14.65 -3.89 -4.08
C TRP A 39 13.29 -4.19 -3.43
N TRP A 40 12.19 -3.72 -4.00
CA TRP A 40 10.83 -4.05 -3.53
C TRP A 40 10.47 -5.52 -3.76
N GLN A 41 10.96 -6.11 -4.85
CA GLN A 41 10.71 -7.51 -5.23
C GLN A 41 11.65 -8.51 -4.53
N SER A 42 12.75 -8.03 -3.94
CA SER A 42 13.73 -8.89 -3.25
C SER A 42 13.16 -9.64 -2.03
N ASN A 43 13.74 -10.82 -1.75
CA ASN A 43 13.48 -11.66 -0.57
C ASN A 43 11.99 -12.07 -0.38
N PRO A 44 11.42 -12.88 -1.30
CA PRO A 44 10.06 -13.43 -1.21
C PRO A 44 9.76 -14.06 0.17
N GLN A 45 8.57 -13.80 0.69
CA GLN A 45 8.06 -14.33 1.95
C GLN A 45 6.62 -14.73 1.68
N ALA A 46 6.20 -15.87 2.20
CA ALA A 46 4.83 -16.35 2.05
C ALA A 46 3.92 -15.59 3.02
N GLU A 47 3.44 -14.43 2.59
CA GLU A 47 2.43 -13.61 3.26
C GLU A 47 1.33 -13.28 2.25
N SER A 48 0.08 -13.14 2.71
CA SER A 48 -1.06 -12.79 1.85
C SER A 48 -1.68 -11.45 2.24
N SER A 49 -2.33 -10.80 1.28
CA SER A 49 -2.96 -9.48 1.46
C SER A 49 -4.24 -9.49 2.31
N GLY A 50 -4.66 -10.65 2.82
CA GLY A 50 -5.94 -10.85 3.50
C GLY A 50 -6.06 -10.18 4.87
N SER A 51 -5.00 -9.58 5.40
CA SER A 51 -5.05 -8.93 6.72
C SER A 51 -5.57 -7.48 6.64
N THR A 52 -6.19 -7.03 7.74
CA THR A 52 -6.65 -5.64 7.90
C THR A 52 -5.51 -4.62 7.77
N ARG A 53 -4.27 -5.02 8.08
CA ARG A 53 -3.08 -4.19 7.90
C ARG A 53 -2.85 -3.83 6.43
N HIS A 54 -3.00 -4.79 5.52
CA HIS A 54 -2.81 -4.58 4.09
C HIS A 54 -3.89 -3.65 3.53
N ALA A 55 -5.14 -3.88 3.89
CA ALA A 55 -6.27 -3.03 3.52
C ALA A 55 -6.06 -1.57 3.93
N ALA A 56 -5.71 -1.36 5.20
CA ALA A 56 -5.41 -0.06 5.77
C ALA A 56 -4.19 0.59 5.09
N ALA A 57 -3.16 -0.20 4.78
CA ALA A 57 -1.96 0.29 4.12
C ALA A 57 -2.23 0.83 2.71
N LEU A 58 -2.92 0.07 1.86
CA LEU A 58 -3.22 0.53 0.51
C LEU A 58 -4.07 1.80 0.51
N THR A 59 -5.06 1.85 1.41
CA THR A 59 -5.88 3.05 1.64
C THR A 59 -5.02 4.23 2.06
N LEU A 60 -4.16 4.04 3.07
CA LEU A 60 -3.26 5.08 3.57
C LEU A 60 -2.34 5.62 2.47
N TYR A 61 -1.74 4.74 1.65
CA TYR A 61 -0.81 5.17 0.60
C TYR A 61 -1.49 6.06 -0.43
N LEU A 62 -2.71 5.69 -0.85
CA LEU A 62 -3.51 6.50 -1.77
C LEU A 62 -3.93 7.83 -1.12
N GLU A 63 -4.31 7.84 0.16
CA GLU A 63 -4.66 9.06 0.88
C GLU A 63 -3.48 10.03 1.01
N ILE A 64 -2.29 9.55 1.40
CA ILE A 64 -1.08 10.37 1.49
C ILE A 64 -0.73 10.96 0.12
N SER A 65 -0.93 10.19 -0.96
CA SER A 65 -0.60 10.59 -2.33
C SER A 65 -1.44 11.77 -2.83
N LYS A 66 -2.65 11.96 -2.29
CA LYS A 66 -3.49 13.15 -2.57
C LYS A 66 -2.83 14.46 -2.12
N ALA A 67 -1.90 14.40 -1.15
CA ALA A 67 -1.14 15.55 -0.68
C ALA A 67 0.18 15.77 -1.45
N SER A 68 0.44 15.04 -2.54
CA SER A 68 1.62 15.24 -3.38
C SER A 68 1.68 16.65 -3.97
N LYS A 69 2.87 17.28 -3.94
CA LYS A 69 3.11 18.60 -4.56
C LYS A 69 3.10 18.54 -6.09
N ILE A 70 3.37 17.37 -6.65
CA ILE A 70 3.31 17.11 -8.10
C ILE A 70 2.07 16.26 -8.36
N PRO A 71 1.22 16.62 -9.35
CA PRO A 71 0.10 15.79 -9.74
C PRO A 71 0.55 14.36 -10.06
N LEU A 72 -0.08 13.40 -9.38
CA LEU A 72 0.12 11.97 -9.61
C LEU A 72 -1.00 11.45 -10.52
N PRO A 73 -0.73 10.45 -11.39
CA PRO A 73 -1.78 9.73 -12.07
C PRO A 73 -2.78 9.15 -11.05
N LYS A 74 -4.02 8.99 -11.49
CA LYS A 74 -5.08 8.45 -10.66
C LYS A 74 -4.66 7.08 -10.12
N ASP A 75 -5.05 6.79 -8.87
CA ASP A 75 -4.83 5.48 -8.23
C ASP A 75 -3.36 5.06 -8.18
N THR A 76 -2.46 6.03 -8.01
CA THR A 76 -1.03 5.80 -7.80
C THR A 76 -0.55 6.32 -6.45
N PHE A 77 0.52 5.73 -5.94
CA PHE A 77 1.24 6.22 -4.76
C PHE A 77 2.75 6.10 -4.92
N PRO A 78 3.55 7.03 -4.38
CA PRO A 78 5.00 7.02 -4.59
C PRO A 78 5.70 6.05 -3.64
N ALA A 79 6.79 5.44 -4.12
CA ALA A 79 7.62 4.53 -3.33
C ALA A 79 8.49 5.26 -2.28
N ARG A 80 8.68 6.57 -2.44
CA ARG A 80 9.40 7.46 -1.51
C ARG A 80 8.54 8.69 -1.21
N LEU A 81 8.34 8.96 0.08
CA LEU A 81 7.50 10.02 0.62
C LEU A 81 8.40 11.06 1.32
N ASP A 82 8.69 12.16 0.66
CA ASP A 82 9.50 13.25 1.19
C ASP A 82 8.57 14.28 1.85
N PHE A 83 8.31 14.11 3.16
CA PHE A 83 7.59 15.08 3.98
C PHE A 83 8.48 16.29 4.33
N ASP A 84 7.90 17.30 4.98
CA ASP A 84 8.63 18.51 5.37
C ASP A 84 9.71 18.24 6.43
N ASP A 85 9.54 17.21 7.28
CA ASP A 85 10.43 16.89 8.39
C ASP A 85 11.25 15.59 8.24
N GLU A 86 10.80 14.63 7.42
CA GLU A 86 11.54 13.40 7.18
C GLU A 86 11.18 12.71 5.86
N THR A 87 12.05 11.80 5.42
CA THR A 87 11.77 10.91 4.30
C THR A 87 11.26 9.57 4.80
N MET A 88 10.06 9.20 4.37
CA MET A 88 9.45 7.91 4.65
C MET A 88 9.24 7.11 3.36
N ARG A 89 8.80 5.87 3.52
CA ARG A 89 8.38 4.98 2.46
C ARG A 89 7.21 4.11 2.93
N PRO A 90 6.42 3.57 2.00
CA PRO A 90 5.57 2.41 2.29
C PRO A 90 6.33 1.29 2.99
N ASP A 91 5.62 0.48 3.78
CA ASP A 91 6.17 -0.73 4.37
C ASP A 91 6.62 -1.72 3.27
N LYS A 92 7.81 -2.29 3.43
CA LYS A 92 8.42 -3.16 2.42
C LYS A 92 7.69 -4.49 2.30
N GLY A 93 7.28 -5.09 3.42
CA GLY A 93 6.55 -6.35 3.42
C GLY A 93 5.20 -6.20 2.72
N VAL A 94 4.48 -5.13 3.07
CA VAL A 94 3.16 -4.82 2.48
C VAL A 94 3.24 -4.61 0.97
N VAL A 95 4.12 -3.71 0.50
CA VAL A 95 4.23 -3.43 -0.94
C VAL A 95 4.64 -4.66 -1.71
N LYS A 96 5.49 -5.50 -1.12
CA LYS A 96 5.90 -6.75 -1.73
C LYS A 96 4.75 -7.72 -1.90
N VAL A 97 3.91 -7.92 -0.87
CA VAL A 97 2.68 -8.72 -1.01
C VAL A 97 1.79 -8.16 -2.12
N PHE A 98 1.65 -6.84 -2.23
CA PHE A 98 0.86 -6.23 -3.31
C PHE A 98 1.45 -6.47 -4.70
N LEU A 99 2.78 -6.47 -4.84
CA LEU A 99 3.44 -6.78 -6.11
C LEU A 99 3.31 -8.27 -6.45
N ASP A 100 3.51 -9.15 -5.47
CA ASP A 100 3.44 -10.60 -5.62
C ASP A 100 2.03 -11.07 -6.00
N GLU A 101 0.99 -10.46 -5.42
CA GLU A 101 -0.42 -10.73 -5.75
C GLU A 101 -0.95 -9.91 -6.94
N GLY A 102 -0.11 -9.06 -7.55
CA GLY A 102 -0.50 -8.22 -8.69
C GLY A 102 -1.56 -7.17 -8.37
N LEU A 103 -1.71 -6.78 -7.10
CA LEU A 103 -2.61 -5.72 -6.65
C LEU A 103 -2.10 -4.33 -7.04
N VAL A 104 -0.78 -4.19 -7.14
CA VAL A 104 -0.11 -2.99 -7.66
C VAL A 104 0.94 -3.37 -8.69
N THR A 105 1.29 -2.43 -9.55
CA THR A 105 2.45 -2.54 -10.46
C THR A 105 3.37 -1.34 -10.26
N GLY A 106 4.67 -1.55 -10.44
CA GLY A 106 5.66 -0.47 -10.38
C GLY A 106 5.78 0.25 -11.72
N CYS A 107 5.68 1.58 -11.71
CA CYS A 107 5.92 2.41 -12.88
C CYS A 107 6.77 3.63 -12.54
N PHE A 108 7.51 4.15 -13.53
CA PHE A 108 8.40 5.29 -13.33
C PHE A 108 7.77 6.58 -13.84
N MET A 109 7.79 7.61 -13.00
CA MET A 109 7.51 8.99 -13.36
C MET A 109 8.82 9.78 -13.28
N GLY A 110 9.52 9.86 -14.41
CA GLY A 110 10.90 10.36 -14.43
C GLY A 110 11.80 9.48 -13.55
N ALA A 111 12.53 10.09 -12.62
CA ALA A 111 13.38 9.37 -11.66
C ALA A 111 12.64 8.87 -10.40
N GLN A 112 11.31 8.99 -10.34
CA GLN A 112 10.51 8.52 -9.21
C GLN A 112 9.86 7.20 -9.55
N LEU A 113 10.01 6.21 -8.68
CA LEU A 113 9.19 5.01 -8.69
C LEU A 113 7.86 5.31 -8.00
N VAL A 114 6.76 4.99 -8.68
CA VAL A 114 5.40 4.99 -8.12
C VAL A 114 4.78 3.62 -8.32
N PHE A 115 3.77 3.32 -7.52
CA PHE A 115 2.98 2.10 -7.61
C PHE A 115 1.58 2.47 -8.06
N GLU A 116 1.13 1.85 -9.13
CA GLU A 116 -0.21 1.98 -9.67
C GLU A 116 -1.08 0.81 -9.20
N VAL A 117 -2.27 1.12 -8.71
CA VAL A 117 -3.25 0.10 -8.31
C VAL A 117 -3.81 -0.55 -9.56
N THR A 118 -3.70 -1.87 -9.65
CA THR A 118 -4.22 -2.62 -10.81
C THR A 118 -5.73 -2.83 -10.68
N THR A 119 -6.36 -3.38 -11.72
CA THR A 119 -7.73 -3.87 -11.64
C THR A 119 -7.95 -4.85 -10.49
N ALA A 120 -6.96 -5.70 -10.18
CA ALA A 120 -7.04 -6.62 -9.04
C ALA A 120 -7.00 -5.86 -7.70
N GLY A 121 -6.13 -4.86 -7.57
CA GLY A 121 -6.07 -3.98 -6.41
C GLY A 121 -7.36 -3.18 -6.17
N HIS A 122 -8.02 -2.73 -7.24
CA HIS A 122 -9.33 -2.08 -7.12
C HIS A 122 -10.42 -3.02 -6.61
N ARG A 123 -10.45 -4.28 -7.09
CA ARG A 123 -11.39 -5.29 -6.58
C ARG A 123 -11.12 -5.61 -5.12
N TYR A 124 -9.84 -5.73 -4.74
CA TYR A 124 -9.41 -5.92 -3.37
C TYR A 124 -9.94 -4.79 -2.45
N LEU A 125 -9.73 -3.52 -2.81
CA LEU A 125 -10.25 -2.38 -2.05
C LEU A 125 -11.79 -2.36 -1.96
N ALA A 126 -12.48 -2.75 -3.03
CA ALA A 126 -13.95 -2.80 -3.05
C ALA A 126 -14.50 -3.90 -2.13
N GLN A 127 -13.86 -5.08 -2.08
CA GLN A 127 -14.24 -6.19 -1.20
C GLN A 127 -14.07 -5.84 0.28
N ILE A 128 -13.07 -5.03 0.61
CA ILE A 128 -12.83 -4.56 1.98
C ILE A 128 -13.82 -3.46 2.37
N SER A 129 -14.15 -2.58 1.43
CA SER A 129 -15.07 -1.45 1.68
C SER A 129 -16.54 -1.89 1.72
N GLY A 130 -16.85 -3.05 1.15
CA GLY A 130 -18.17 -3.68 1.19
C GLY A 130 -18.17 -4.90 2.11
N ASP A 131 -18.36 -4.67 3.41
CA ASP A 131 -18.83 -5.62 4.44
C ASP A 131 -18.07 -6.98 4.58
N PRO A 132 -17.37 -7.25 5.70
CA PRO A 132 -16.54 -8.45 5.90
C PRO A 132 -17.28 -9.82 6.01
N HIS A 133 -18.57 -9.91 5.65
CA HIS A 133 -19.37 -11.13 5.83
C HIS A 133 -19.81 -11.86 4.55
N ALA A 134 -19.36 -11.47 3.36
CA ALA A 134 -19.69 -12.20 2.14
C ALA A 134 -18.82 -13.45 1.94
N VAL A 135 -19.07 -14.50 2.72
CA VAL A 135 -18.70 -15.87 2.35
C VAL A 135 -19.67 -16.31 1.24
N PRO A 136 -19.21 -16.78 0.07
CA PRO A 136 -20.10 -17.50 -0.83
C PRO A 136 -20.43 -18.85 -0.20
N SER A 137 -21.55 -18.91 0.51
CA SER A 137 -22.19 -20.16 0.90
C SER A 137 -22.72 -20.83 -0.37
N SER A 138 -22.05 -21.88 -0.83
CA SER A 138 -22.57 -22.81 -1.84
C SER A 138 -21.80 -24.13 -1.75
N ALA A 139 -22.26 -25.01 -0.87
CA ALA A 139 -22.19 -26.44 -1.13
C ALA A 139 -23.63 -26.92 -1.31
N PRO A 140 -24.02 -27.39 -2.51
CA PRO A 140 -25.35 -27.91 -2.74
C PRO A 140 -25.56 -29.24 -2.01
N ASN A 141 -26.77 -29.32 -1.47
CA ASN A 141 -27.39 -30.43 -0.78
C ASN A 141 -27.51 -31.66 -1.72
N GLU A 142 -26.67 -32.67 -1.55
CA GLU A 142 -26.94 -34.00 -2.12
C GLU A 142 -27.88 -34.76 -1.18
N ARG A 143 -29.13 -34.90 -1.63
CA ARG A 143 -30.15 -35.71 -1.01
C ARG A 143 -29.88 -37.18 -1.32
N ASN A 144 -29.93 -38.00 -0.26
CA ASN A 144 -30.48 -39.36 -0.14
C ASN A 144 -30.34 -40.33 -1.32
#